data_AF-A0A7J8UAR1-F1
#
_entry.id   AF-A0A7J8UAR1-F1
#
_cell.length_a   1.000
_cell.length_b   1.000
_cell.length_c   1.000
_cell.angle_alpha   90.00
_cell.angle_beta   90.00
_cell.angle_gamma   90.00
#
_symmetry.space_group_name_H-M   'P 1'
#
loop_
_entity.id
_entity.type
_entity.pdbx_description
1 polymer ?
#
loop_
_entity_poly.entity_id
_entity_poly.type
_entity_poly.pdbx_seq_one_letter_code
_entity_poly.pdbx_strand_id
1 'polypeptide(L)'
;PEHQQLIVDSGALSHLVNLLRRYKDSPTSRAVISVIRRAADAIANLAHENSSIKTRVRMEGGIPPLVELLEFTDTKVQRAAAGALRTLAFKNDENKNQIVECNALPTLISMLRSDDAAIHYEAVGVIGNLVHSSPNIKKEVLAAGALQPVIGLLTSCCSESQREAALLLGQFAATDSDCKVHIVQRGAVRPLIEMLHSPDIQLKEMSAFALGRLAQDTHNQAGIAHMGGLVPLLKLLDSKNGSLQHNAAFALYGLADNEDNVSDFIRVGGVQRLQDGEFIVQATKDCVAKTLKRLEEKIHGRVLNHLLYLMRVAEKPVQRRVAFALAHLCSPDDQRTIFIDNNGLELLLGLLGSTNPKQQLDGAVALYKLASKAMTLSPMDAAPPSPTPQVYLGEQYVNNATLSDVTFLVEGRRFYAHRICLLASSDAFRAMFDGGYREKDARDIEIPNIRWEVFELMMRFIYTGSVDVSLDIAQDLLGAADQYLLEGLKRLCEYTIAQDVTLDNVSSMYELSESFHAISLRHT
;
A
#
# COMPACT_ATOMS: atom_id res chain seq x y z
N PRO A 1 -5.17 -0.12 -48.00
CA PRO A 1 -4.66 1.28 -48.05
C PRO A 1 -4.38 1.76 -49.49
N GLU A 2 -3.64 1.00 -50.28
CA GLU A 2 -3.12 1.41 -51.60
C GLU A 2 -4.19 1.88 -52.59
N HIS A 3 -5.38 1.27 -52.58
CA HIS A 3 -6.46 1.66 -53.49
C HIS A 3 -7.48 2.63 -52.90
N GLN A 4 -7.42 2.93 -51.59
CA GLN A 4 -8.42 3.79 -50.94
C GLN A 4 -8.47 5.17 -51.61
N GLN A 5 -7.30 5.78 -51.83
CA GLN A 5 -7.19 7.10 -52.42
C GLN A 5 -7.63 7.10 -53.90
N LEU A 6 -7.19 6.12 -54.69
CA LEU A 6 -7.57 5.99 -56.11
C LEU A 6 -9.09 5.83 -56.30
N ILE A 7 -9.74 5.02 -55.46
CA ILE A 7 -11.20 4.82 -55.51
C ILE A 7 -11.90 6.13 -55.19
N VAL A 8 -11.43 6.85 -54.17
CA VAL A 8 -12.02 8.11 -53.73
C VAL A 8 -11.78 9.25 -54.74
N ASP A 9 -10.64 9.27 -55.42
CA ASP A 9 -10.31 10.22 -56.49
C ASP A 9 -11.09 9.94 -57.78
N SER A 10 -11.55 8.70 -57.97
CA SER A 10 -12.50 8.34 -59.04
C SER A 10 -13.95 8.78 -58.75
N GLY A 11 -14.18 9.53 -57.67
CA GLY A 11 -15.50 10.06 -57.30
C GLY A 11 -16.41 9.06 -56.58
N ALA A 12 -15.88 7.97 -56.03
CA ALA A 12 -16.69 6.93 -55.41
C ALA A 12 -17.51 7.43 -54.19
N LEU A 13 -17.01 8.39 -53.42
CA LEU A 13 -17.67 8.83 -52.18
C LEU A 13 -19.06 9.45 -52.42
N SER A 14 -19.19 10.35 -53.40
CA SER A 14 -20.47 10.97 -53.72
C SER A 14 -21.51 9.93 -54.16
N HIS A 15 -21.09 8.93 -54.93
CA HIS A 15 -21.93 7.80 -55.33
C HIS A 15 -22.35 6.95 -54.12
N LEU A 16 -21.41 6.60 -53.24
CA LEU A 16 -21.71 5.83 -52.02
C LEU A 16 -22.68 6.57 -51.10
N VAL A 17 -22.47 7.89 -50.91
CA VAL A 17 -23.36 8.73 -50.10
C VAL A 17 -24.77 8.82 -50.72
N ASN A 18 -24.89 8.90 -52.04
CA ASN A 18 -26.19 8.82 -52.71
C ASN A 18 -26.85 7.45 -52.53
N LEU A 19 -26.08 6.36 -52.58
CA LEU A 19 -26.60 5.03 -52.32
C LEU A 19 -27.19 4.88 -50.91
N LEU A 20 -26.61 5.53 -49.90
CA LEU A 20 -27.15 5.51 -48.52
C LEU A 20 -28.57 6.07 -48.45
N ARG A 21 -28.95 7.02 -49.30
CA ARG A 21 -30.28 7.69 -49.26
C ARG A 21 -31.38 6.93 -50.00
N ARG A 22 -31.04 5.86 -50.75
CA ARG A 22 -32.00 5.14 -51.61
C ARG A 22 -33.21 4.54 -50.90
N TYR A 23 -33.15 4.35 -49.58
CA TYR A 23 -34.30 3.90 -48.81
C TYR A 23 -35.43 4.94 -48.74
N LYS A 24 -35.15 6.22 -49.04
CA LYS A 24 -36.14 7.29 -49.09
C LYS A 24 -36.95 7.30 -50.41
N ASP A 25 -36.34 6.82 -51.49
CA ASP A 25 -36.89 6.97 -52.85
C ASP A 25 -37.67 5.74 -53.34
N SER A 26 -37.70 4.64 -52.59
CA SER A 26 -38.29 3.37 -53.03
C SER A 26 -38.77 2.52 -51.87
N PRO A 27 -39.83 1.69 -52.04
CA PRO A 27 -40.25 0.75 -51.02
C PRO A 27 -39.07 -0.16 -50.64
N THR A 28 -38.90 -0.37 -49.33
CA THR A 28 -37.76 -1.06 -48.75
C THR A 28 -37.71 -2.52 -49.18
N SER A 29 -37.07 -2.80 -50.31
CA SER A 29 -36.85 -4.15 -50.83
C SER A 29 -35.56 -4.74 -50.27
N ARG A 30 -35.45 -6.07 -50.30
CA ARG A 30 -34.22 -6.80 -49.91
C ARG A 30 -32.98 -6.30 -50.69
N ALA A 31 -33.17 -5.88 -51.94
CA ALA A 31 -32.10 -5.30 -52.75
C ALA A 31 -31.65 -3.94 -52.22
N VAL A 32 -32.58 -3.06 -51.85
CA VAL A 32 -32.26 -1.74 -51.25
C VAL A 32 -31.53 -1.91 -49.93
N ILE A 33 -32.00 -2.81 -49.04
CA ILE A 33 -31.33 -3.15 -47.77
C ILE A 33 -29.88 -3.60 -48.02
N SER A 34 -29.68 -4.48 -49.01
CA SER A 34 -28.33 -4.94 -49.35
C SER A 34 -27.44 -3.82 -49.89
N VAL A 35 -28.00 -2.86 -50.64
CA VAL A 35 -27.24 -1.75 -51.23
C VAL A 35 -26.82 -0.75 -50.15
N ILE A 36 -27.75 -0.30 -49.31
CA ILE A 36 -27.44 0.68 -48.24
C ILE A 36 -26.42 0.11 -47.25
N ARG A 37 -26.55 -1.17 -46.87
CA ARG A 37 -25.59 -1.86 -46.02
C ARG A 37 -24.19 -1.87 -46.63
N ARG A 38 -24.07 -2.30 -47.90
CA ARG A 38 -22.77 -2.37 -48.58
C ARG A 38 -22.16 -0.99 -48.82
N ALA A 39 -22.98 0.04 -49.00
CA ALA A 39 -22.51 1.41 -49.11
C ALA A 39 -21.90 1.90 -47.79
N ALA A 40 -22.54 1.63 -46.65
CA ALA A 40 -21.99 1.96 -45.33
C ALA A 40 -20.69 1.18 -45.04
N ASP A 41 -20.66 -0.13 -45.32
CA ASP A 41 -19.45 -0.96 -45.18
C ASP A 41 -18.30 -0.43 -46.07
N ALA A 42 -18.60 -0.03 -47.30
CA ALA A 42 -17.61 0.52 -48.22
C ALA A 42 -17.04 1.85 -47.73
N ILE A 43 -17.88 2.73 -47.17
CA ILE A 43 -17.44 3.99 -46.55
C ILE A 43 -16.52 3.70 -45.37
N ALA A 44 -16.88 2.76 -44.48
CA ALA A 44 -16.04 2.37 -43.35
C ALA A 44 -14.64 1.89 -43.83
N ASN A 45 -14.61 1.00 -44.82
CA ASN A 45 -13.36 0.45 -45.36
C ASN A 45 -12.48 1.50 -46.07
N LEU A 46 -13.08 2.44 -46.80
CA LEU A 46 -12.35 3.52 -47.46
C LEU A 46 -11.77 4.51 -46.43
N ALA A 47 -12.51 4.77 -45.35
CA ALA A 47 -12.13 5.73 -44.32
C ALA A 47 -11.18 5.14 -43.24
N HIS A 48 -11.03 3.81 -43.17
CA HIS A 48 -10.18 3.14 -42.19
C HIS A 48 -8.74 3.64 -42.28
N GLU A 49 -8.21 4.14 -41.14
CA GLU A 49 -6.87 4.74 -41.01
C GLU A 49 -6.53 5.89 -41.96
N ASN A 50 -7.52 6.49 -42.63
CA ASN A 50 -7.29 7.58 -43.59
C ASN A 50 -8.07 8.86 -43.20
N SER A 51 -7.39 9.81 -42.55
CA SER A 51 -8.02 11.05 -42.06
C SER A 51 -8.56 11.95 -43.20
N SER A 52 -7.87 12.01 -44.34
CA SER A 52 -8.33 12.74 -45.53
C SER A 52 -9.68 12.22 -46.02
N ILE A 53 -9.81 10.89 -46.15
CA ILE A 53 -11.06 10.27 -46.60
C ILE A 53 -12.18 10.46 -45.59
N LYS A 54 -11.89 10.37 -44.27
CA LYS A 54 -12.88 10.68 -43.22
C LYS A 54 -13.45 12.09 -43.37
N THR A 55 -12.59 13.08 -43.59
CA THR A 55 -13.01 14.47 -43.82
C THR A 55 -13.82 14.59 -45.11
N ARG A 56 -13.39 13.95 -46.21
CA ARG A 56 -14.14 13.97 -47.48
C ARG A 56 -15.53 13.36 -47.35
N VAL A 57 -15.69 12.22 -46.66
CA VAL A 57 -17.01 11.62 -46.41
C VAL A 57 -17.96 12.60 -45.71
N ARG A 58 -17.46 13.36 -44.72
CA ARG A 58 -18.21 14.44 -44.09
C ARG A 58 -18.58 15.54 -45.09
N MET A 59 -17.61 16.05 -45.86
CA MET A 59 -17.83 17.15 -46.81
C MET A 59 -18.83 16.79 -47.91
N GLU A 60 -18.88 15.51 -48.32
CA GLU A 60 -19.86 14.97 -49.28
C GLU A 60 -21.26 14.75 -48.63
N GLY A 61 -21.44 15.08 -47.35
CA GLY A 61 -22.71 14.93 -46.64
C GLY A 61 -23.05 13.48 -46.28
N GLY A 62 -22.03 12.64 -46.05
CA GLY A 62 -22.21 11.23 -45.70
C GLY A 62 -22.62 10.96 -44.25
N ILE A 63 -22.32 11.85 -43.31
CA ILE A 63 -22.65 11.66 -41.89
C ILE A 63 -24.16 11.66 -41.62
N PRO A 64 -24.95 12.66 -42.08
CA PRO A 64 -26.40 12.67 -41.83
C PRO A 64 -27.13 11.38 -42.21
N PRO A 65 -26.99 10.82 -43.43
CA PRO A 65 -27.68 9.57 -43.77
C PRO A 65 -27.16 8.37 -42.99
N LEU A 66 -25.89 8.34 -42.56
CA LEU A 66 -25.41 7.27 -41.67
C LEU A 66 -26.06 7.35 -40.28
N VAL A 67 -26.29 8.54 -39.75
CA VAL A 67 -27.01 8.73 -38.49
C VAL A 67 -28.47 8.32 -38.63
N GLU A 68 -29.15 8.70 -39.72
CA GLU A 68 -30.53 8.25 -39.99
C GLU A 68 -30.64 6.71 -40.09
N LEU A 69 -29.63 6.05 -40.65
CA LEU A 69 -29.59 4.59 -40.77
C LEU A 69 -29.37 3.86 -39.42
N LEU A 70 -29.03 4.56 -38.33
CA LEU A 70 -29.01 3.97 -36.99
C LEU A 70 -30.41 3.57 -36.49
N GLU A 71 -31.47 4.16 -37.04
CA GLU A 71 -32.87 3.84 -36.68
C GLU A 71 -33.50 2.79 -37.62
N PHE A 72 -32.70 2.23 -38.52
CA PHE A 72 -33.19 1.28 -39.51
C PHE A 72 -33.59 -0.06 -38.89
N THR A 73 -34.69 -0.65 -39.35
CA THR A 73 -35.25 -1.90 -38.78
C THR A 73 -34.38 -3.14 -39.02
N ASP A 74 -33.63 -3.16 -40.13
CA ASP A 74 -32.68 -4.24 -40.40
C ASP A 74 -31.38 -4.05 -39.60
N THR A 75 -31.12 -4.98 -38.69
CA THR A 75 -29.97 -4.94 -37.77
C THR A 75 -28.62 -4.93 -38.49
N LYS A 76 -28.53 -5.49 -39.71
CA LYS A 76 -27.28 -5.49 -40.47
C LYS A 76 -26.99 -4.12 -41.07
N VAL A 77 -28.02 -3.39 -41.48
CA VAL A 77 -27.90 -1.99 -41.92
C VAL A 77 -27.52 -1.11 -40.74
N GLN A 78 -28.24 -1.24 -39.62
CA GLN A 78 -27.97 -0.49 -38.40
C GLN A 78 -26.52 -0.69 -37.92
N ARG A 79 -26.03 -1.94 -37.91
CA ARG A 79 -24.63 -2.26 -37.57
C ARG A 79 -23.62 -1.67 -38.55
N ALA A 80 -23.88 -1.77 -39.86
CA ALA A 80 -22.98 -1.21 -40.88
C ALA A 80 -22.87 0.32 -40.77
N ALA A 81 -24.00 1.00 -40.51
CA ALA A 81 -24.04 2.43 -40.28
C ALA A 81 -23.23 2.83 -39.03
N ALA A 82 -23.42 2.11 -37.92
CA ALA A 82 -22.66 2.34 -36.69
C ALA A 82 -21.15 2.10 -36.87
N GLY A 83 -20.75 1.02 -37.56
CA GLY A 83 -19.34 0.74 -37.87
C GLY A 83 -18.69 1.81 -38.75
N ALA A 84 -19.44 2.37 -39.71
CA ALA A 84 -18.98 3.51 -40.51
C ALA A 84 -18.79 4.76 -39.63
N LEU A 85 -19.77 5.10 -38.78
CA LEU A 85 -19.68 6.23 -37.86
C LEU A 85 -18.53 6.07 -36.86
N ARG A 86 -18.30 4.86 -36.35
CA ARG A 86 -17.17 4.54 -35.45
C ARG A 86 -15.85 4.87 -36.13
N THR A 87 -15.69 4.48 -37.39
CA THR A 87 -14.49 4.75 -38.18
C THR A 87 -14.31 6.24 -38.44
N LEU A 88 -15.39 6.93 -38.80
CA LEU A 88 -15.39 8.37 -39.10
C LEU A 88 -15.09 9.24 -37.87
N ALA A 89 -15.52 8.82 -36.67
CA ALA A 89 -15.27 9.51 -35.41
C ALA A 89 -13.82 9.36 -34.90
N PHE A 90 -13.12 8.29 -35.29
CA PHE A 90 -11.79 8.00 -34.76
C PHE A 90 -10.76 9.07 -35.19
N LYS A 91 -10.26 9.83 -34.20
CA LYS A 91 -9.26 10.91 -34.34
C LYS A 91 -9.64 11.99 -35.39
N ASN A 92 -10.91 12.37 -35.46
CA ASN A 92 -11.38 13.45 -36.33
C ASN A 92 -12.47 14.26 -35.62
N ASP A 93 -12.11 15.40 -35.04
CA ASP A 93 -12.99 16.14 -34.12
C ASP A 93 -14.17 16.81 -34.85
N GLU A 94 -13.97 17.28 -36.09
CA GLU A 94 -15.05 17.84 -36.91
C GLU A 94 -16.11 16.79 -37.24
N ASN A 95 -15.70 15.55 -37.52
CA ASN A 95 -16.63 14.45 -37.73
C ASN A 95 -17.37 14.09 -36.43
N LYS A 96 -16.68 14.04 -35.28
CA LYS A 96 -17.33 13.78 -33.99
C LYS A 96 -18.41 14.82 -33.69
N ASN A 97 -18.09 16.11 -33.86
CA ASN A 97 -19.04 17.20 -33.66
C ASN A 97 -20.26 17.04 -34.56
N GLN A 98 -20.06 16.79 -35.86
CA GLN A 98 -21.18 16.64 -36.78
C GLN A 98 -22.06 15.43 -36.47
N ILE A 99 -21.48 14.31 -36.01
CA ILE A 99 -22.27 13.14 -35.59
C ILE A 99 -23.20 13.49 -34.43
N VAL A 100 -22.71 14.28 -33.46
CA VAL A 100 -23.51 14.75 -32.32
C VAL A 100 -24.55 15.78 -32.75
N GLU A 101 -24.19 16.74 -33.61
CA GLU A 101 -25.10 17.74 -34.20
C GLU A 101 -26.24 17.10 -35.01
N CYS A 102 -25.99 15.94 -35.64
CA CYS A 102 -27.01 15.14 -36.31
C CYS A 102 -27.92 14.34 -35.34
N ASN A 103 -27.82 14.59 -34.03
CA ASN A 103 -28.62 13.96 -32.98
C ASN A 103 -28.46 12.43 -32.89
N ALA A 104 -27.24 11.90 -33.08
CA ALA A 104 -26.98 10.46 -33.01
C ALA A 104 -27.06 9.86 -31.58
N LEU A 105 -26.87 10.68 -30.53
CA LEU A 105 -26.68 10.20 -29.16
C LEU A 105 -27.86 9.39 -28.59
N PRO A 106 -29.14 9.83 -28.70
CA PRO A 106 -30.27 9.06 -28.17
C PRO A 106 -30.35 7.65 -28.77
N THR A 107 -30.14 7.53 -30.08
CA THR A 107 -30.19 6.27 -30.82
C THR A 107 -29.03 5.35 -30.43
N LEU A 108 -27.80 5.89 -30.36
CA LEU A 108 -26.63 5.13 -29.91
C LEU A 108 -26.80 4.62 -28.47
N ILE A 109 -27.36 5.43 -27.57
CA ILE A 109 -27.62 5.04 -26.17
C ILE A 109 -28.70 3.96 -26.08
N SER A 110 -29.73 4.02 -26.93
CA SER A 110 -30.72 2.95 -27.06
C SER A 110 -30.08 1.64 -27.54
N MET A 111 -29.20 1.72 -28.55
CA MET A 111 -28.47 0.57 -29.10
C MET A 111 -27.56 -0.13 -28.07
N LEU A 112 -27.04 0.58 -27.05
CA LEU A 112 -26.28 -0.03 -25.95
C LEU A 112 -27.10 -1.08 -25.16
N ARG A 113 -28.44 -1.01 -25.21
CA ARG A 113 -29.35 -1.94 -24.53
C ARG A 113 -29.84 -3.08 -25.42
N SER A 114 -29.32 -3.18 -26.66
CA SER A 114 -29.71 -4.25 -27.58
C SER A 114 -29.28 -5.62 -27.08
N ASP A 115 -30.14 -6.62 -27.25
CA ASP A 115 -29.83 -8.03 -27.01
C ASP A 115 -28.85 -8.59 -28.06
N ASP A 116 -28.73 -7.93 -29.23
CA ASP A 116 -27.74 -8.27 -30.24
C ASP A 116 -26.38 -7.68 -29.85
N ALA A 117 -25.45 -8.56 -29.51
CA ALA A 117 -24.11 -8.18 -29.10
C ALA A 117 -23.35 -7.37 -30.15
N ALA A 118 -23.59 -7.63 -31.44
CA ALA A 118 -22.93 -6.89 -32.51
C ALA A 118 -23.45 -5.44 -32.59
N ILE A 119 -24.70 -5.20 -32.22
CA ILE A 119 -25.27 -3.85 -32.17
C ILE A 119 -24.69 -3.06 -31.00
N HIS A 120 -24.75 -3.62 -29.78
CA HIS A 120 -24.28 -2.88 -28.62
C HIS A 120 -22.75 -2.69 -28.64
N TYR A 121 -22.01 -3.58 -29.31
CA TYR A 121 -20.57 -3.45 -29.54
C TYR A 121 -20.23 -2.25 -30.42
N GLU A 122 -20.94 -2.09 -31.55
CA GLU A 122 -20.70 -0.93 -32.41
C GLU A 122 -21.12 0.37 -31.70
N ALA A 123 -22.25 0.37 -31.00
CA ALA A 123 -22.73 1.54 -30.27
C ALA A 123 -21.73 2.04 -29.22
N VAL A 124 -21.20 1.14 -28.37
CA VAL A 124 -20.18 1.52 -27.37
C VAL A 124 -18.89 1.98 -28.02
N GLY A 125 -18.50 1.38 -29.15
CA GLY A 125 -17.33 1.79 -29.93
C GLY A 125 -17.46 3.17 -30.57
N VAL A 126 -18.64 3.51 -31.12
CA VAL A 126 -18.93 4.86 -31.63
C VAL A 126 -18.81 5.87 -30.50
N ILE A 127 -19.50 5.64 -29.37
CA ILE A 127 -19.49 6.55 -28.22
C ILE A 127 -18.06 6.71 -27.65
N GLY A 128 -17.30 5.62 -27.55
CA GLY A 128 -15.90 5.65 -27.15
C GLY A 128 -15.05 6.58 -28.00
N ASN A 129 -15.20 6.50 -29.33
CA ASN A 129 -14.48 7.41 -30.24
C ASN A 129 -14.98 8.85 -30.16
N LEU A 130 -16.29 9.07 -29.95
CA LEU A 130 -16.87 10.40 -29.80
C LEU A 130 -16.35 11.14 -28.57
N VAL A 131 -16.16 10.45 -27.43
CA VAL A 131 -15.73 11.11 -26.18
C VAL A 131 -14.21 11.17 -26.00
N HIS A 132 -13.46 10.39 -26.78
CA HIS A 132 -12.00 10.36 -26.71
C HIS A 132 -11.41 11.74 -27.06
N SER A 133 -10.71 12.35 -26.10
CA SER A 133 -10.16 13.71 -26.20
C SER A 133 -11.18 14.81 -26.49
N SER A 134 -12.46 14.59 -26.18
CA SER A 134 -13.55 15.52 -26.49
C SER A 134 -14.41 15.79 -25.23
N PRO A 135 -14.00 16.72 -24.35
CA PRO A 135 -14.65 16.92 -23.05
C PRO A 135 -16.09 17.46 -23.16
N ASN A 136 -16.42 18.24 -24.19
CA ASN A 136 -17.79 18.75 -24.39
C ASN A 136 -18.75 17.63 -24.79
N ILE A 137 -18.38 16.84 -25.81
CA ILE A 137 -19.16 15.66 -26.23
C ILE A 137 -19.33 14.67 -25.07
N LYS A 138 -18.29 14.49 -24.24
CA LYS A 138 -18.40 13.66 -23.03
C LYS A 138 -19.52 14.13 -22.10
N LYS A 139 -19.63 15.43 -21.85
CA LYS A 139 -20.71 16.00 -21.02
C LYS A 139 -22.08 15.74 -21.66
N GLU A 140 -22.20 15.90 -22.97
CA GLU A 140 -23.44 15.64 -23.71
C GLU A 140 -23.86 14.17 -23.65
N VAL A 141 -22.91 13.25 -23.83
CA VAL A 141 -23.13 11.79 -23.70
C VAL A 141 -23.59 11.40 -22.30
N LEU A 142 -22.98 11.99 -21.26
CA LEU A 142 -23.38 11.76 -19.86
C LEU A 142 -24.78 12.35 -19.57
N ALA A 143 -25.06 13.56 -20.04
CA ALA A 143 -26.35 14.22 -19.90
C ALA A 143 -27.48 13.45 -20.63
N ALA A 144 -27.16 12.81 -21.76
CA ALA A 144 -28.08 11.95 -22.50
C ALA A 144 -28.33 10.58 -21.83
N GLY A 145 -27.69 10.30 -20.68
CA GLY A 145 -27.99 9.12 -19.86
C GLY A 145 -27.20 7.86 -20.23
N ALA A 146 -26.07 7.98 -20.93
CA ALA A 146 -25.27 6.83 -21.38
C ALA A 146 -24.66 5.98 -20.25
N LEU A 147 -24.47 6.56 -19.06
CA LEU A 147 -23.69 5.93 -17.98
C LEU A 147 -24.23 4.55 -17.55
N GLN A 148 -25.54 4.41 -17.30
CA GLN A 148 -26.09 3.12 -16.84
C GLN A 148 -26.05 2.04 -17.92
N PRO A 149 -26.43 2.30 -19.18
CA PRO A 149 -26.24 1.35 -20.28
C PRO A 149 -24.79 0.88 -20.44
N VAL A 150 -23.80 1.78 -20.34
CA VAL A 150 -22.39 1.42 -20.43
C VAL A 150 -21.97 0.50 -19.27
N ILE A 151 -22.42 0.77 -18.03
CA ILE A 151 -22.16 -0.13 -16.89
C ILE A 151 -22.78 -1.51 -17.12
N GLY A 152 -23.98 -1.59 -17.71
CA GLY A 152 -24.64 -2.87 -18.04
C GLY A 152 -23.83 -3.74 -19.01
N LEU A 153 -23.04 -3.13 -19.91
CA LEU A 153 -22.19 -3.85 -20.85
C LEU A 153 -20.95 -4.51 -20.21
N LEU A 154 -20.57 -4.14 -18.98
CA LEU A 154 -19.50 -4.83 -18.25
C LEU A 154 -19.83 -6.30 -17.97
N THR A 155 -21.11 -6.66 -17.95
CA THR A 155 -21.59 -8.05 -17.79
C THR A 155 -22.13 -8.64 -19.10
N SER A 156 -21.79 -8.06 -20.26
CA SER A 156 -22.20 -8.59 -21.57
C SER A 156 -21.61 -9.99 -21.81
N CYS A 157 -22.34 -10.81 -22.57
CA CYS A 157 -21.82 -12.09 -23.09
C CYS A 157 -20.69 -11.90 -24.13
N CYS A 158 -20.51 -10.68 -24.64
CA CYS A 158 -19.47 -10.33 -25.60
C CYS A 158 -18.28 -9.66 -24.90
N SER A 159 -17.13 -10.33 -24.90
CA SER A 159 -15.89 -9.81 -24.31
C SER A 159 -15.45 -8.49 -24.96
N GLU A 160 -15.69 -8.31 -26.25
CA GLU A 160 -15.34 -7.07 -26.94
C GLU A 160 -16.16 -5.89 -26.41
N SER A 161 -17.45 -6.10 -26.13
CA SER A 161 -18.31 -5.09 -25.52
C SER A 161 -17.91 -4.78 -24.09
N GLN A 162 -17.54 -5.80 -23.30
CA GLN A 162 -17.01 -5.59 -21.95
C GLN A 162 -15.73 -4.74 -21.96
N ARG A 163 -14.82 -5.03 -22.90
CA ARG A 163 -13.55 -4.30 -23.07
C ARG A 163 -13.79 -2.83 -23.41
N GLU A 164 -14.64 -2.56 -24.41
CA GLU A 164 -14.97 -1.19 -24.82
C GLU A 164 -15.73 -0.43 -23.73
N ALA A 165 -16.62 -1.10 -22.99
CA ALA A 165 -17.33 -0.51 -21.86
C ALA A 165 -16.38 -0.10 -20.73
N ALA A 166 -15.43 -0.96 -20.35
CA ALA A 166 -14.43 -0.63 -19.34
C ALA A 166 -13.51 0.52 -19.78
N LEU A 167 -13.08 0.53 -21.05
CA LEU A 167 -12.33 1.65 -21.63
C LEU A 167 -13.12 2.96 -21.55
N LEU A 168 -14.39 2.95 -21.95
CA LEU A 168 -15.26 4.10 -21.94
C LEU A 168 -15.50 4.64 -20.51
N LEU A 169 -15.70 3.76 -19.53
CA LEU A 169 -15.79 4.17 -18.12
C LEU A 169 -14.49 4.81 -17.63
N GLY A 170 -13.33 4.29 -18.01
CA GLY A 170 -12.05 4.93 -17.70
C GLY A 170 -11.89 6.30 -18.37
N GLN A 171 -12.43 6.50 -19.57
CA GLN A 171 -12.47 7.81 -20.24
C GLN A 171 -13.45 8.79 -19.56
N PHE A 172 -14.60 8.30 -19.08
CA PHE A 172 -15.53 9.08 -18.25
C PHE A 172 -14.88 9.50 -16.92
N ALA A 173 -14.10 8.61 -16.31
CA ALA A 173 -13.38 8.87 -15.06
C ALA A 173 -12.12 9.75 -15.23
N ALA A 174 -11.68 10.04 -16.45
CA ALA A 174 -10.44 10.79 -16.70
C ALA A 174 -10.55 12.29 -16.40
N THR A 175 -11.76 12.86 -16.39
CA THR A 175 -12.01 14.29 -16.18
C THR A 175 -13.30 14.43 -15.39
N ASP A 176 -13.27 15.18 -14.27
CA ASP A 176 -14.34 15.37 -13.27
C ASP A 176 -14.24 14.41 -12.05
N SER A 177 -14.36 14.95 -10.83
CA SER A 177 -14.49 14.17 -9.59
C SER A 177 -15.87 13.52 -9.47
N ASP A 178 -16.92 14.25 -9.88
CA ASP A 178 -18.30 13.85 -9.60
C ASP A 178 -18.69 12.62 -10.44
N CYS A 179 -18.21 12.56 -11.68
CA CYS A 179 -18.41 11.42 -12.56
C CYS A 179 -17.81 10.12 -11.99
N LYS A 180 -16.63 10.18 -11.35
CA LYS A 180 -15.99 8.99 -10.75
C LYS A 180 -16.85 8.41 -9.64
N VAL A 181 -17.41 9.27 -8.78
CA VAL A 181 -18.29 8.86 -7.68
C VAL A 181 -19.57 8.23 -8.24
N HIS A 182 -20.17 8.84 -9.26
CA HIS A 182 -21.38 8.30 -9.89
C HIS A 182 -21.17 6.95 -10.58
N ILE A 183 -20.02 6.72 -11.20
CA ILE A 183 -19.67 5.41 -11.78
C ILE A 183 -19.67 4.33 -10.68
N VAL A 184 -19.08 4.62 -9.52
CA VAL A 184 -19.03 3.70 -8.38
C VAL A 184 -20.41 3.48 -7.77
N GLN A 185 -21.16 4.55 -7.49
CA GLN A 185 -22.51 4.49 -6.91
C GLN A 185 -23.50 3.70 -7.78
N ARG A 186 -23.30 3.69 -9.10
CA ARG A 186 -24.12 2.93 -10.06
C ARG A 186 -23.71 1.46 -10.22
N GLY A 187 -22.75 0.99 -9.42
CA GLY A 187 -22.42 -0.44 -9.31
C GLY A 187 -21.34 -0.93 -10.26
N ALA A 188 -20.52 -0.06 -10.86
CA ALA A 188 -19.48 -0.48 -11.80
C ALA A 188 -18.33 -1.29 -11.18
N VAL A 189 -18.07 -1.12 -9.86
CA VAL A 189 -16.88 -1.70 -9.20
C VAL A 189 -16.87 -3.23 -9.24
N ARG A 190 -18.00 -3.88 -8.94
CA ARG A 190 -18.05 -5.35 -8.88
C ARG A 190 -17.81 -6.01 -10.25
N PRO A 191 -18.51 -5.64 -11.33
CA PRO A 191 -18.21 -6.19 -12.65
C PRO A 191 -16.76 -5.94 -13.08
N LEU A 192 -16.19 -4.76 -12.78
CA LEU A 192 -14.77 -4.48 -13.07
C LEU A 192 -13.85 -5.45 -12.31
N ILE A 193 -14.06 -5.66 -11.01
CA ILE A 193 -13.26 -6.63 -10.22
C ILE A 193 -13.42 -8.06 -10.77
N GLU A 194 -14.64 -8.47 -11.16
CA GLU A 194 -14.89 -9.77 -11.78
C GLU A 194 -14.09 -9.92 -13.09
N MET A 195 -14.04 -8.89 -13.94
CA MET A 195 -13.24 -8.89 -15.16
C MET A 195 -11.72 -9.06 -14.92
N LEU A 196 -11.18 -8.66 -13.78
CA LEU A 196 -9.75 -8.88 -13.45
C LEU A 196 -9.39 -10.38 -13.33
N HIS A 197 -10.39 -11.25 -13.13
CA HIS A 197 -10.22 -12.70 -13.02
C HIS A 197 -10.32 -13.44 -14.35
N SER A 198 -10.71 -12.76 -15.43
CA SER A 198 -10.81 -13.33 -16.78
C SER A 198 -9.48 -13.99 -17.23
N PRO A 199 -9.46 -14.98 -18.13
CA PRO A 199 -8.22 -15.40 -18.78
C PRO A 199 -7.71 -14.38 -19.82
N ASP A 200 -8.58 -13.49 -20.31
CA ASP A 200 -8.25 -12.50 -21.34
C ASP A 200 -7.47 -11.31 -20.76
N ILE A 201 -6.24 -11.12 -21.25
CA ILE A 201 -5.34 -10.05 -20.86
C ILE A 201 -5.92 -8.67 -21.19
N GLN A 202 -6.62 -8.52 -22.32
CA GLN A 202 -7.19 -7.24 -22.73
C GLN A 202 -8.36 -6.82 -21.83
N LEU A 203 -9.18 -7.78 -21.39
CA LEU A 203 -10.25 -7.52 -20.41
C LEU A 203 -9.67 -7.06 -19.07
N LYS A 204 -8.61 -7.73 -18.58
CA LYS A 204 -7.91 -7.30 -17.36
C LYS A 204 -7.34 -5.90 -17.51
N GLU A 205 -6.73 -5.62 -18.66
CA GLU A 205 -6.05 -4.35 -18.91
C GLU A 205 -7.04 -3.17 -18.87
N MET A 206 -8.19 -3.30 -19.54
CA MET A 206 -9.21 -2.25 -19.54
C MET A 206 -9.91 -2.14 -18.18
N SER A 207 -10.13 -3.25 -17.48
CA SER A 207 -10.69 -3.19 -16.12
C SER A 207 -9.73 -2.52 -15.14
N ALA A 208 -8.44 -2.89 -15.15
CA ALA A 208 -7.43 -2.27 -14.31
C ALA A 208 -7.25 -0.78 -14.65
N PHE A 209 -7.34 -0.40 -15.93
CA PHE A 209 -7.36 1.00 -16.37
C PHE A 209 -8.53 1.77 -15.75
N ALA A 210 -9.75 1.24 -15.84
CA ALA A 210 -10.95 1.88 -15.29
C ALA A 210 -10.87 2.01 -13.75
N LEU A 211 -10.56 0.91 -13.05
CA LEU A 211 -10.37 0.91 -11.59
C LEU A 211 -9.26 1.87 -11.16
N GLY A 212 -8.18 1.95 -11.92
CA GLY A 212 -7.08 2.87 -11.67
C GLY A 212 -7.50 4.33 -11.70
N ARG A 213 -8.35 4.72 -12.67
CA ARG A 213 -8.92 6.07 -12.76
C ARG A 213 -9.90 6.36 -11.62
N LEU A 214 -10.74 5.39 -11.27
CA LEU A 214 -11.72 5.52 -10.18
C LEU A 214 -11.04 5.64 -8.80
N ALA A 215 -9.93 4.93 -8.58
CA ALA A 215 -9.15 4.95 -7.35
C ALA A 215 -8.40 6.27 -7.10
N GLN A 216 -8.32 7.16 -8.10
CA GLN A 216 -7.79 8.52 -7.93
C GLN A 216 -8.79 9.49 -7.27
N ASP A 217 -9.93 8.98 -6.77
CA ASP A 217 -10.90 9.76 -5.99
C ASP A 217 -11.03 9.17 -4.59
N THR A 218 -10.92 10.03 -3.57
CA THR A 218 -10.90 9.61 -2.17
C THR A 218 -12.20 8.94 -1.72
N HIS A 219 -13.35 9.32 -2.29
CA HIS A 219 -14.65 8.74 -1.94
C HIS A 219 -14.82 7.31 -2.48
N ASN A 220 -14.04 6.93 -3.48
CA ASN A 220 -14.13 5.62 -4.12
C ASN A 220 -13.19 4.59 -3.51
N GLN A 221 -12.07 5.04 -2.93
CA GLN A 221 -10.95 4.18 -2.53
C GLN A 221 -11.36 3.09 -1.54
N ALA A 222 -12.10 3.43 -0.48
CA ALA A 222 -12.56 2.46 0.51
C ALA A 222 -13.54 1.43 -0.09
N GLY A 223 -14.46 1.88 -0.94
CA GLY A 223 -15.43 1.01 -1.61
C GLY A 223 -14.77 0.00 -2.54
N ILE A 224 -13.76 0.41 -3.31
CA ILE A 224 -13.02 -0.50 -4.21
C ILE A 224 -12.26 -1.56 -3.41
N ALA A 225 -11.63 -1.19 -2.30
CA ALA A 225 -10.92 -2.13 -1.43
C ALA A 225 -11.88 -3.11 -0.74
N HIS A 226 -12.96 -2.62 -0.14
CA HIS A 226 -13.99 -3.42 0.53
C HIS A 226 -14.64 -4.45 -0.40
N MET A 227 -14.79 -4.11 -1.70
CA MET A 227 -15.30 -5.03 -2.73
C MET A 227 -14.27 -6.07 -3.21
N GLY A 228 -13.09 -6.15 -2.57
CA GLY A 228 -12.07 -7.15 -2.85
C GLY A 228 -11.11 -6.78 -3.99
N GLY A 229 -10.97 -5.50 -4.34
CA GLY A 229 -10.13 -5.05 -5.46
C GLY A 229 -8.63 -5.25 -5.24
N LEU A 230 -8.15 -5.24 -3.99
CA LEU A 230 -6.71 -5.26 -3.68
C LEU A 230 -6.00 -6.54 -4.17
N VAL A 231 -6.53 -7.71 -3.83
CA VAL A 231 -5.89 -9.01 -4.15
C VAL A 231 -5.71 -9.23 -5.66
N PRO A 232 -6.74 -9.09 -6.52
CA PRO A 232 -6.56 -9.26 -7.96
C PRO A 232 -5.61 -8.21 -8.53
N LEU A 233 -5.68 -6.94 -8.11
CA LEU A 233 -4.74 -5.91 -8.57
C LEU A 233 -3.28 -6.25 -8.19
N LEU A 234 -3.02 -6.70 -6.95
CA LEU A 234 -1.70 -7.15 -6.52
C LEU A 234 -1.20 -8.37 -7.32
N LYS A 235 -2.10 -9.26 -7.74
CA LYS A 235 -1.76 -10.40 -8.61
C LYS A 235 -1.34 -9.96 -10.02
N LEU A 236 -1.91 -8.87 -10.52
CA LEU A 236 -1.57 -8.33 -11.85
C LEU A 236 -0.19 -7.66 -11.90
N LEU A 237 0.42 -7.38 -10.75
CA LEU A 237 1.83 -6.95 -10.70
C LEU A 237 2.79 -8.04 -11.20
N ASP A 238 2.40 -9.33 -11.20
CA ASP A 238 3.22 -10.43 -11.72
C ASP A 238 3.10 -10.57 -13.26
N SER A 239 2.25 -9.76 -13.90
CA SER A 239 2.00 -9.82 -15.34
C SER A 239 3.24 -9.48 -16.16
N LYS A 240 3.47 -10.25 -17.24
CA LYS A 240 4.51 -9.93 -18.23
C LYS A 240 4.07 -8.91 -19.29
N ASN A 241 2.80 -8.47 -19.26
CA ASN A 241 2.32 -7.32 -20.05
C ASN A 241 2.54 -6.03 -19.25
N GLY A 242 3.40 -5.15 -19.75
CA GLY A 242 3.79 -3.90 -19.10
C GLY A 242 2.64 -2.89 -18.92
N SER A 243 1.70 -2.79 -19.86
CA SER A 243 0.53 -1.91 -19.75
C SER A 243 -0.41 -2.37 -18.64
N LEU A 244 -0.73 -3.66 -18.62
CA LEU A 244 -1.53 -4.29 -17.57
C LEU A 244 -0.87 -4.16 -16.19
N GLN A 245 0.43 -4.42 -16.10
CA GLN A 245 1.21 -4.29 -14.87
C GLN A 245 1.18 -2.84 -14.36
N HIS A 246 1.35 -1.86 -15.26
CA HIS A 246 1.30 -0.45 -14.93
C HIS A 246 -0.09 0.00 -14.45
N ASN A 247 -1.16 -0.41 -15.14
CA ASN A 247 -2.53 -0.06 -14.76
C ASN A 247 -2.89 -0.61 -13.37
N ALA A 248 -2.43 -1.82 -13.05
CA ALA A 248 -2.59 -2.41 -11.73
C ALA A 248 -1.83 -1.62 -10.65
N ALA A 249 -0.57 -1.26 -10.91
CA ALA A 249 0.22 -0.42 -10.00
C ALA A 249 -0.43 0.96 -9.78
N PHE A 250 -0.95 1.59 -10.84
CA PHE A 250 -1.63 2.88 -10.75
C PHE A 250 -2.92 2.82 -9.92
N ALA A 251 -3.68 1.72 -10.00
CA ALA A 251 -4.84 1.49 -9.14
C ALA A 251 -4.43 1.33 -7.68
N LEU A 252 -3.40 0.51 -7.39
CA LEU A 252 -2.90 0.32 -6.03
C LEU A 252 -2.36 1.62 -5.42
N TYR A 253 -1.68 2.45 -6.21
CA TYR A 253 -1.23 3.78 -5.81
C TYR A 253 -2.38 4.67 -5.33
N GLY A 254 -3.50 4.67 -6.07
CA GLY A 254 -4.71 5.39 -5.67
C GLY A 254 -5.32 4.83 -4.38
N LEU A 255 -5.43 3.51 -4.26
CA LEU A 255 -6.00 2.85 -3.09
C LEU A 255 -5.18 3.03 -1.81
N ALA A 256 -3.85 3.16 -1.92
CA ALA A 256 -2.95 3.38 -0.79
C ALA A 256 -3.08 4.76 -0.13
N ASP A 257 -3.80 5.70 -0.76
CA ASP A 257 -4.00 7.05 -0.22
C ASP A 257 -5.02 7.08 0.92
N ASN A 258 -5.91 6.09 0.96
CA ASN A 258 -6.92 5.95 2.00
C ASN A 258 -6.35 5.18 3.19
N GLU A 259 -6.40 5.78 4.37
CA GLU A 259 -5.94 5.18 5.63
C GLU A 259 -6.67 3.88 6.00
N ASP A 260 -7.97 3.79 5.70
CA ASP A 260 -8.77 2.61 6.02
C ASP A 260 -8.31 1.39 5.19
N ASN A 261 -7.74 1.65 4.00
CA ASN A 261 -7.21 0.62 3.12
C ASN A 261 -5.82 0.13 3.54
N VAL A 262 -5.04 0.90 4.31
CA VAL A 262 -3.62 0.57 4.62
C VAL A 262 -3.52 -0.77 5.34
N SER A 263 -4.39 -0.99 6.32
CA SER A 263 -4.43 -2.25 7.08
C SER A 263 -4.73 -3.46 6.20
N ASP A 264 -5.71 -3.34 5.30
CA ASP A 264 -6.08 -4.37 4.34
C ASP A 264 -4.96 -4.62 3.33
N PHE A 265 -4.32 -3.56 2.84
CA PHE A 265 -3.18 -3.62 1.92
C PHE A 265 -2.03 -4.44 2.52
N ILE A 266 -1.71 -4.20 3.79
CA ILE A 266 -0.68 -4.94 4.54
C ILE A 266 -1.14 -6.38 4.80
N ARG A 267 -2.39 -6.57 5.27
CA ARG A 267 -2.95 -7.88 5.61
C ARG A 267 -2.89 -8.86 4.44
N VAL A 268 -3.16 -8.39 3.21
CA VAL A 268 -3.12 -9.23 2.00
C VAL A 268 -1.70 -9.43 1.43
N GLY A 269 -0.67 -8.88 2.07
CA GLY A 269 0.73 -9.01 1.65
C GLY A 269 1.14 -8.03 0.54
N GLY A 270 0.48 -6.87 0.47
CA GLY A 270 0.73 -5.89 -0.57
C GLY A 270 2.12 -5.26 -0.50
N VAL A 271 2.68 -5.07 0.70
CA VAL A 271 4.03 -4.49 0.86
C VAL A 271 5.11 -5.42 0.32
N GLN A 272 5.05 -6.72 0.64
CA GLN A 272 5.96 -7.75 0.10
C GLN A 272 5.88 -7.78 -1.43
N ARG A 273 4.66 -7.79 -1.98
CA ARG A 273 4.41 -7.79 -3.43
C ARG A 273 5.01 -6.58 -4.14
N LEU A 274 4.92 -5.40 -3.54
CA LEU A 274 5.49 -4.17 -4.09
C LEU A 274 7.02 -4.15 -4.02
N GLN A 275 7.63 -4.80 -3.02
CA GLN A 275 9.09 -4.83 -2.86
C GLN A 275 9.77 -5.91 -3.71
N ASP A 276 9.17 -7.10 -3.78
CA ASP A 276 9.75 -8.25 -4.48
C ASP A 276 9.44 -8.28 -5.98
N GLY A 277 8.57 -7.38 -6.44
CA GLY A 277 8.00 -7.42 -7.78
C GLY A 277 9.03 -7.11 -8.88
N GLU A 278 9.04 -7.93 -9.94
CA GLU A 278 9.79 -7.65 -11.16
C GLU A 278 8.99 -6.75 -12.10
N PHE A 279 9.27 -5.45 -12.07
CA PHE A 279 8.56 -4.47 -12.89
C PHE A 279 9.26 -4.20 -14.22
N ILE A 280 8.52 -4.37 -15.32
CA ILE A 280 9.05 -4.31 -16.70
C ILE A 280 9.30 -2.86 -17.13
N VAL A 281 8.34 -1.98 -16.85
CA VAL A 281 8.33 -0.60 -17.33
C VAL A 281 8.76 0.34 -16.20
N GLN A 282 9.59 1.34 -16.51
CA GLN A 282 10.08 2.33 -15.52
C GLN A 282 8.93 3.07 -14.83
N ALA A 283 7.89 3.47 -15.57
CA ALA A 283 6.71 4.11 -14.99
C ALA A 283 6.03 3.25 -13.91
N THR A 284 6.07 1.93 -14.03
CA THR A 284 5.57 0.99 -13.01
C THR A 284 6.46 1.02 -11.77
N LYS A 285 7.78 0.98 -11.92
CA LYS A 285 8.75 1.09 -10.81
C LYS A 285 8.54 2.38 -10.02
N ASP A 286 8.41 3.51 -10.72
CA ASP A 286 8.20 4.82 -10.11
C ASP A 286 6.86 4.86 -9.37
N CYS A 287 5.81 4.26 -9.94
CA CYS A 287 4.49 4.17 -9.32
C CYS A 287 4.50 3.30 -8.05
N VAL A 288 5.20 2.17 -8.08
CA VAL A 288 5.38 1.28 -6.93
C VAL A 288 6.17 1.97 -5.82
N ALA A 289 7.27 2.66 -6.14
CA ALA A 289 8.04 3.42 -5.15
C ALA A 289 7.18 4.51 -4.48
N LYS A 290 6.40 5.25 -5.27
CA LYS A 290 5.44 6.24 -4.75
C LYS A 290 4.35 5.60 -3.88
N THR A 291 3.91 4.39 -4.21
CA THR A 291 2.92 3.65 -3.40
C THR A 291 3.51 3.27 -2.05
N LEU A 292 4.74 2.76 -2.00
CA LEU A 292 5.42 2.43 -0.74
C LEU A 292 5.63 3.68 0.13
N LYS A 293 6.08 4.79 -0.47
CA LYS A 293 6.23 6.07 0.24
C LYS A 293 4.91 6.56 0.82
N ARG A 294 3.82 6.46 0.06
CA ARG A 294 2.49 6.83 0.50
C ARG A 294 2.01 5.96 1.66
N LEU A 295 2.27 4.65 1.63
CA LEU A 295 1.95 3.77 2.76
C LEU A 295 2.75 4.17 4.01
N GLU A 296 4.05 4.45 3.89
CA GLU A 296 4.90 4.98 4.96
C GLU A 296 4.31 6.26 5.57
N GLU A 297 3.94 7.24 4.75
CA GLU A 297 3.32 8.49 5.20
C GLU A 297 1.99 8.29 5.95
N LYS A 298 1.27 7.18 5.71
CA LYS A 298 -0.01 6.86 6.35
C LYS A 298 0.12 5.97 7.59
N ILE A 299 1.28 5.40 7.88
CA ILE A 299 1.50 4.56 9.07
C ILE A 299 1.82 5.46 10.26
N HIS A 300 0.78 6.04 10.86
CA HIS A 300 0.84 6.78 12.12
C HIS A 300 -0.54 6.80 12.80
N GLY A 301 -0.60 7.27 14.04
CA GLY A 301 -1.85 7.47 14.78
C GLY A 301 -2.78 6.26 14.77
N ARG A 302 -4.01 6.44 14.25
CA ARG A 302 -5.03 5.37 14.21
C ARG A 302 -4.61 4.14 13.41
N VAL A 303 -3.88 4.34 12.31
CA VAL A 303 -3.45 3.26 11.43
C VAL A 303 -2.40 2.41 12.14
N LEU A 304 -1.39 3.05 12.73
CA LEU A 304 -0.36 2.35 13.49
C LEU A 304 -0.98 1.57 14.67
N ASN A 305 -1.87 2.19 15.44
CA ASN A 305 -2.56 1.50 16.55
C ASN A 305 -3.33 0.27 16.09
N HIS A 306 -4.00 0.33 14.93
CA HIS A 306 -4.69 -0.82 14.37
C HIS A 306 -3.72 -1.92 13.91
N LEU A 307 -2.58 -1.55 13.31
CA LEU A 307 -1.54 -2.51 12.93
C LEU A 307 -0.93 -3.20 14.15
N LEU A 308 -0.66 -2.46 15.24
CA LEU A 308 -0.19 -3.03 16.50
C LEU A 308 -1.22 -3.99 17.11
N TYR A 309 -2.51 -3.66 17.05
CA TYR A 309 -3.58 -4.58 17.44
C TYR A 309 -3.54 -5.87 16.60
N LEU A 310 -3.41 -5.77 15.27
CA LEU A 310 -3.30 -6.92 14.38
C LEU A 310 -2.06 -7.78 14.69
N MET A 311 -0.92 -7.19 15.05
CA MET A 311 0.27 -7.94 15.46
C MET A 311 0.03 -8.82 16.68
N ARG A 312 -0.85 -8.40 17.60
CA ARG A 312 -1.16 -9.14 18.82
C ARG A 312 -2.20 -10.24 18.59
N VAL A 313 -3.25 -9.95 17.82
CA VAL A 313 -4.48 -10.78 17.79
C VAL A 313 -4.71 -11.55 16.49
N ALA A 314 -4.09 -11.15 15.38
CA ALA A 314 -4.37 -11.78 14.09
C ALA A 314 -3.71 -13.16 13.97
N GLU A 315 -4.04 -13.91 12.92
CA GLU A 315 -3.36 -15.17 12.61
C GLU A 315 -1.86 -14.95 12.30
N LYS A 316 -1.01 -15.94 12.62
CA LYS A 316 0.45 -15.86 12.45
C LYS A 316 0.89 -15.32 11.06
N PRO A 317 0.30 -15.71 9.92
CA PRO A 317 0.66 -15.13 8.63
C PRO A 317 0.40 -13.63 8.53
N VAL A 318 -0.68 -13.14 9.12
CA VAL A 318 -1.01 -11.71 9.15
C VAL A 318 -0.09 -10.96 10.10
N GLN A 319 0.15 -11.49 11.31
CA GLN A 319 1.10 -10.90 12.26
C GLN A 319 2.47 -10.68 11.62
N ARG A 320 2.99 -11.71 10.93
CA ARG A 320 4.26 -11.67 10.20
C ARG A 320 4.27 -10.65 9.07
N ARG A 321 3.17 -10.55 8.30
CA ARG A 321 3.04 -9.54 7.23
C ARG A 321 3.06 -8.12 7.78
N VAL A 322 2.39 -7.89 8.90
CA VAL A 322 2.37 -6.57 9.57
C VAL A 322 3.75 -6.23 10.11
N ALA A 323 4.41 -7.15 10.83
CA ALA A 323 5.76 -6.94 11.34
C ALA A 323 6.76 -6.63 10.21
N PHE A 324 6.70 -7.40 9.11
CA PHE A 324 7.48 -7.13 7.92
C PHE A 324 7.19 -5.74 7.35
N ALA A 325 5.92 -5.38 7.13
CA ALA A 325 5.56 -4.09 6.56
C ALA A 325 6.07 -2.92 7.43
N LEU A 326 5.91 -3.02 8.75
CA LEU A 326 6.40 -2.00 9.68
C LEU A 326 7.92 -1.90 9.67
N ALA A 327 8.66 -3.01 9.52
CA ALA A 327 10.12 -2.96 9.50
C ALA A 327 10.64 -2.09 8.35
N HIS A 328 9.93 -2.14 7.22
CA HIS A 328 10.23 -1.34 6.06
C HIS A 328 9.71 0.10 6.15
N LEU A 329 8.47 0.28 6.60
CA LEU A 329 7.70 1.51 6.40
C LEU A 329 7.47 2.34 7.66
N CYS A 330 7.82 1.87 8.86
CA CYS A 330 7.62 2.67 10.07
C CYS A 330 8.61 3.83 10.16
N SER A 331 8.18 4.89 10.87
CA SER A 331 9.06 5.97 11.32
C SER A 331 10.16 5.41 12.23
N PRO A 332 11.37 6.00 12.22
CA PRO A 332 12.41 5.68 13.21
C PRO A 332 11.91 5.77 14.66
N ASP A 333 11.08 6.78 14.96
CA ASP A 333 10.57 7.03 16.32
C ASP A 333 9.64 5.93 16.84
N ASP A 334 8.99 5.18 15.94
CA ASP A 334 8.05 4.12 16.29
C ASP A 334 8.74 2.75 16.47
N GLN A 335 10.02 2.61 16.12
CA GLN A 335 10.69 1.30 16.08
C GLN A 335 10.70 0.60 17.43
N ARG A 336 11.03 1.30 18.52
CA ARG A 336 11.02 0.73 19.86
C ARG A 336 9.64 0.21 20.22
N THR A 337 8.62 1.07 20.06
CA THR A 337 7.23 0.71 20.33
C THR A 337 6.81 -0.53 19.55
N ILE A 338 7.13 -0.60 18.25
CA ILE A 338 6.69 -1.71 17.39
C ILE A 338 7.46 -3.00 17.68
N PHE A 339 8.79 -2.95 17.70
CA PHE A 339 9.63 -4.14 17.66
C PHE A 339 9.99 -4.67 19.05
N ILE A 340 10.06 -3.78 20.04
CA ILE A 340 10.38 -4.12 21.42
C ILE A 340 9.11 -4.24 22.25
N ASP A 341 8.31 -3.17 22.34
CA ASP A 341 7.15 -3.15 23.25
C ASP A 341 5.96 -3.99 22.73
N ASN A 342 5.94 -4.31 21.45
CA ASN A 342 4.86 -5.06 20.78
C ASN A 342 5.31 -6.37 20.13
N ASN A 343 6.45 -6.93 20.55
CA ASN A 343 6.99 -8.22 20.10
C ASN A 343 7.16 -8.34 18.57
N GLY A 344 7.33 -7.21 17.87
CA GLY A 344 7.58 -7.22 16.43
C GLY A 344 8.86 -7.96 16.08
N LEU A 345 9.90 -7.84 16.90
CA LEU A 345 11.18 -8.51 16.67
C LEU A 345 11.05 -10.03 16.74
N GLU A 346 10.29 -10.56 17.69
CA GLU A 346 10.03 -12.00 17.83
C GLU A 346 9.31 -12.56 16.59
N LEU A 347 8.36 -11.81 16.04
CA LEU A 347 7.66 -12.18 14.81
C LEU A 347 8.61 -12.29 13.61
N LEU A 348 9.59 -11.38 13.50
CA LEU A 348 10.61 -11.39 12.45
C LEU A 348 11.65 -12.50 12.65
N LEU A 349 12.10 -12.74 13.89
CA LEU A 349 13.00 -13.86 14.19
C LEU A 349 12.31 -15.21 13.92
N GLY A 350 11.02 -15.32 14.23
CA GLY A 350 10.21 -16.49 13.89
C GLY A 350 10.08 -16.75 12.38
N LEU A 351 10.34 -15.76 11.52
CA LEU A 351 10.41 -15.95 10.07
C LEU A 351 11.73 -16.64 9.66
N LEU A 352 12.85 -16.36 10.32
CA LEU A 352 14.13 -17.02 10.06
C LEU A 352 14.08 -18.53 10.35
N GLY A 353 13.31 -18.92 11.38
CA GLY A 353 13.05 -20.33 11.71
C GLY A 353 12.03 -21.02 10.80
N SER A 354 11.48 -20.35 9.78
CA SER A 354 10.49 -20.94 8.88
C SER A 354 11.11 -21.96 7.93
N THR A 355 10.39 -23.03 7.60
CA THR A 355 10.80 -23.99 6.55
C THR A 355 10.65 -23.42 5.13
N ASN A 356 10.01 -22.26 4.97
CA ASN A 356 9.81 -21.62 3.68
C ASN A 356 10.96 -20.62 3.39
N PRO A 357 11.79 -20.86 2.36
CA PRO A 357 12.93 -20.00 2.03
C PRO A 357 12.56 -18.54 1.78
N LYS A 358 11.37 -18.28 1.20
CA LYS A 358 10.89 -16.92 0.99
C LYS A 358 10.63 -16.22 2.32
N GLN A 359 10.01 -16.92 3.27
CA GLN A 359 9.76 -16.34 4.60
C GLN A 359 11.07 -16.07 5.35
N GLN A 360 12.06 -16.96 5.22
CA GLN A 360 13.39 -16.73 5.79
C GLN A 360 14.05 -15.47 5.21
N LEU A 361 13.99 -15.32 3.88
CA LEU A 361 14.49 -14.12 3.20
C LEU A 361 13.75 -12.86 3.66
N ASP A 362 12.42 -12.89 3.71
CA ASP A 362 11.59 -11.77 4.18
C ASP A 362 12.01 -11.36 5.61
N GLY A 363 12.20 -12.34 6.51
CA GLY A 363 12.66 -12.10 7.88
C GLY A 363 14.06 -11.47 7.92
N ALA A 364 15.01 -12.02 7.16
CA ALA A 364 16.38 -11.51 7.11
C ALA A 364 16.45 -10.08 6.56
N VAL A 365 15.71 -9.79 5.49
CA VAL A 365 15.64 -8.46 4.88
C VAL A 365 15.02 -7.44 5.83
N ALA A 366 13.93 -7.80 6.52
CA ALA A 366 13.29 -6.92 7.49
C ALA A 366 14.22 -6.60 8.67
N LEU A 367 14.91 -7.61 9.22
CA LEU A 367 15.87 -7.43 10.31
C LEU A 367 17.07 -6.58 9.89
N TYR A 368 17.64 -6.83 8.70
CA TYR A 368 18.70 -6.00 8.15
C TYR A 368 18.25 -4.53 7.99
N LYS A 369 17.02 -4.31 7.52
CA LYS A 369 16.48 -2.97 7.36
C LYS A 369 16.34 -2.25 8.70
N LEU A 370 15.84 -2.94 9.73
CA LEU A 370 15.76 -2.40 11.09
C LEU A 370 17.13 -2.04 11.64
N ALA A 371 18.09 -2.96 11.56
CA ALA A 371 19.47 -2.71 12.00
C ALA A 371 20.08 -1.48 11.31
N SER A 372 19.88 -1.35 9.99
CA SER A 372 20.39 -0.19 9.23
C SER A 372 19.76 1.14 9.66
N LYS A 373 18.48 1.15 10.06
CA LYS A 373 17.81 2.36 10.55
C LYS A 373 18.24 2.68 11.99
N ALA A 374 18.42 1.66 12.84
CA ALA A 374 18.87 1.84 14.22
C ALA A 374 20.27 2.46 14.29
N MET A 375 21.21 2.04 13.42
CA MET A 375 22.57 2.61 13.36
C MET A 375 22.64 4.11 13.01
N THR A 376 21.56 4.68 12.44
CA THR A 376 21.51 6.11 12.10
C THR A 376 21.01 7.00 13.25
N LEU A 377 20.46 6.40 14.29
CA LEU A 377 20.12 7.07 15.54
C LEU A 377 21.36 7.00 16.44
N SER A 378 22.00 8.14 16.70
CA SER A 378 23.04 8.23 17.73
C SER A 378 22.54 7.59 19.03
N PRO A 379 23.39 6.87 19.80
CA PRO A 379 22.99 6.34 21.09
C PRO A 379 22.47 7.49 21.95
N MET A 380 21.19 7.41 22.29
CA MET A 380 20.46 8.43 23.04
C MET A 380 21.10 8.68 24.41
N ASP A 381 21.01 9.96 24.79
CA ASP A 381 20.84 10.54 26.13
C ASP A 381 21.40 9.80 27.35
N ALA A 382 22.09 10.59 28.19
CA ALA A 382 22.58 10.23 29.51
C ALA A 382 21.60 9.34 30.29
N ALA A 383 22.15 8.38 31.05
CA ALA A 383 21.39 7.44 31.86
C ALA A 383 20.20 8.14 32.58
N PRO A 384 18.95 7.71 32.32
CA PRO A 384 17.79 8.38 32.88
C PRO A 384 17.80 8.31 34.41
N PRO A 385 17.30 9.36 35.10
CA PRO A 385 17.36 9.44 36.56
C PRO A 385 16.58 8.30 37.23
N SER A 386 17.03 7.93 38.43
CA SER A 386 16.37 6.91 39.27
C SER A 386 14.89 7.26 39.52
N PRO A 387 13.96 6.30 39.43
CA PRO A 387 12.52 6.54 39.62
C PRO A 387 12.14 6.80 41.09
N THR A 388 13.03 6.59 42.05
CA THR A 388 12.79 6.83 43.48
C THR A 388 13.54 8.06 43.99
N PRO A 389 12.88 9.01 44.66
CA PRO A 389 13.57 10.07 45.42
C PRO A 389 14.38 9.43 46.55
N GLN A 390 15.71 9.47 46.43
CA GLN A 390 16.63 8.96 47.46
C GLN A 390 17.30 10.13 48.19
N VAL A 391 17.50 9.96 49.49
CA VAL A 391 18.29 10.89 50.31
C VAL A 391 19.70 10.34 50.39
N TYR A 392 20.63 11.04 49.75
CA TYR A 392 22.04 10.70 49.70
C TYR A 392 22.78 11.36 50.86
N LEU A 393 23.52 10.59 51.66
CA LEU A 393 24.32 11.13 52.76
C LEU A 393 25.54 11.92 52.25
N GLY A 394 26.03 11.58 51.06
CA GLY A 394 27.19 12.20 50.42
C GLY A 394 28.48 11.41 50.59
N GLU A 395 29.45 11.72 49.73
CA GLU A 395 30.74 11.05 49.59
C GLU A 395 31.53 10.95 50.91
N GLN A 396 31.44 11.96 51.77
CA GLN A 396 32.17 12.04 53.04
C GLN A 396 31.78 10.96 54.06
N TYR A 397 30.65 10.27 53.87
CA TYR A 397 30.19 9.20 54.74
C TYR A 397 30.43 7.79 54.16
N VAL A 398 30.98 7.68 52.95
CA VAL A 398 31.35 6.40 52.34
C VAL A 398 32.50 5.79 53.15
N ASN A 399 32.33 4.53 53.58
CA ASN A 399 33.30 3.80 54.40
C ASN A 399 33.80 4.59 55.64
N ASN A 400 32.93 5.36 56.26
CA ASN A 400 33.25 6.20 57.41
C ASN A 400 32.81 5.52 58.71
N ALA A 401 33.73 5.36 59.67
CA ALA A 401 33.44 4.74 60.96
C ALA A 401 32.54 5.62 61.87
N THR A 402 32.52 6.93 61.63
CA THR A 402 31.76 7.91 62.43
C THR A 402 30.26 7.64 62.27
N LEU A 403 29.59 7.32 63.38
CA LEU A 403 28.15 6.97 63.42
C LEU A 403 27.76 5.69 62.62
N SER A 404 28.75 4.92 62.15
CA SER A 404 28.47 3.60 61.57
C SER A 404 27.86 2.66 62.60
N ASP A 405 26.79 1.99 62.21
CA ASP A 405 26.00 1.05 63.03
C ASP A 405 25.99 -0.38 62.43
N VAL A 406 26.70 -0.56 61.31
CA VAL A 406 27.01 -1.86 60.70
C VAL A 406 28.38 -1.83 60.03
N THR A 407 29.09 -2.96 60.08
CA THR A 407 30.36 -3.18 59.39
C THR A 407 30.24 -4.39 58.49
N PHE A 408 30.62 -4.25 57.22
CA PHE A 408 30.70 -5.37 56.29
C PHE A 408 32.13 -5.90 56.19
N LEU A 409 32.27 -7.21 56.15
CA LEU A 409 33.53 -7.90 55.88
C LEU A 409 33.51 -8.40 54.43
N VAL A 410 34.33 -7.77 53.59
CA VAL A 410 34.43 -8.07 52.14
C VAL A 410 35.89 -8.42 51.86
N GLU A 411 36.17 -9.63 51.39
CA GLU A 411 37.54 -10.13 51.17
C GLU A 411 38.48 -9.92 52.38
N GLY A 412 37.93 -10.05 53.60
CA GLY A 412 38.66 -9.84 54.86
C GLY A 412 38.92 -8.37 55.24
N ARG A 413 38.45 -7.41 54.43
CA ARG A 413 38.53 -5.96 54.70
C ARG A 413 37.23 -5.45 55.30
N ARG A 414 37.33 -4.49 56.22
CA ARG A 414 36.17 -3.87 56.89
C ARG A 414 35.67 -2.67 56.11
N PHE A 415 34.36 -2.63 55.85
CA PHE A 415 33.66 -1.50 55.27
C PHE A 415 32.63 -0.97 56.28
N TYR A 416 32.78 0.28 56.73
CA TYR A 416 31.87 0.90 57.70
C TYR A 416 30.66 1.52 57.00
N ALA A 417 29.44 1.22 57.47
CA ALA A 417 28.22 1.69 56.84
C ALA A 417 27.12 2.06 57.86
N HIS A 418 26.07 2.70 57.33
CA HIS A 418 24.96 3.26 58.08
C HIS A 418 23.66 2.57 57.63
N ARG A 419 23.02 1.80 58.52
CA ARG A 419 21.81 1.02 58.24
C ARG A 419 20.71 1.90 57.69
N ILE A 420 20.55 3.12 58.22
CA ILE A 420 19.54 4.05 57.72
C ILE A 420 19.70 4.40 56.23
N CYS A 421 20.94 4.52 55.75
CA CYS A 421 21.24 4.77 54.34
C CYS A 421 20.94 3.54 53.48
N LEU A 422 21.35 2.36 53.95
CA LEU A 422 21.10 1.09 53.27
C LEU A 422 19.60 0.78 53.15
N LEU A 423 18.87 0.96 54.24
CA LEU A 423 17.42 0.75 54.34
C LEU A 423 16.64 1.69 53.43
N ALA A 424 17.13 2.92 53.23
CA ALA A 424 16.50 3.91 52.37
C ALA A 424 16.73 3.61 50.87
N SER A 425 17.88 3.03 50.52
CA SER A 425 18.31 2.89 49.12
C SER A 425 18.09 1.50 48.51
N SER A 426 17.88 0.44 49.31
CA SER A 426 17.77 -0.95 48.83
C SER A 426 16.76 -1.78 49.62
N ASP A 427 15.82 -2.39 48.90
CA ASP A 427 14.85 -3.33 49.48
C ASP A 427 15.52 -4.64 49.93
N ALA A 428 16.63 -5.04 49.30
CA ALA A 428 17.40 -6.21 49.70
C ALA A 428 18.08 -5.99 51.08
N PHE A 429 18.68 -4.82 51.30
CA PHE A 429 19.21 -4.46 52.62
C PHE A 429 18.08 -4.30 53.65
N ARG A 430 16.91 -3.79 53.26
CA ARG A 430 15.73 -3.75 54.14
C ARG A 430 15.30 -5.14 54.58
N ALA A 431 15.22 -6.09 53.66
CA ALA A 431 14.91 -7.48 53.99
C ALA A 431 15.99 -8.10 54.90
N MET A 432 17.27 -7.79 54.68
CA MET A 432 18.38 -8.27 55.51
C MET A 432 18.29 -7.80 56.97
N PHE A 433 17.92 -6.54 57.20
CA PHE A 433 17.95 -5.92 58.53
C PHE A 433 16.61 -5.94 59.29
N ASP A 434 15.48 -5.87 58.59
CA ASP A 434 14.14 -5.87 59.20
C ASP A 434 13.48 -7.27 59.18
N GLY A 435 14.02 -8.20 58.39
CA GLY A 435 13.55 -9.58 58.31
C GLY A 435 13.91 -10.44 59.52
N GLY A 436 13.43 -11.68 59.56
CA GLY A 436 13.74 -12.68 60.59
C GLY A 436 15.12 -13.34 60.44
N TYR A 437 16.07 -12.70 59.75
CA TYR A 437 17.38 -13.27 59.41
C TYR A 437 18.41 -13.05 60.54
N ARG A 438 19.51 -13.82 60.53
CA ARG A 438 20.54 -13.82 61.59
C ARG A 438 21.29 -12.49 61.66
N GLU A 439 21.27 -11.74 60.56
CA GLU A 439 21.95 -10.48 60.30
C GLU A 439 21.25 -9.29 60.98
N LYS A 440 20.01 -9.47 61.43
CA LYS A 440 19.22 -8.43 62.11
C LYS A 440 19.97 -7.78 63.27
N ASP A 441 20.59 -8.58 64.12
CA ASP A 441 21.32 -8.12 65.32
C ASP A 441 22.85 -8.13 65.12
N ALA A 442 23.34 -8.49 63.92
CA ALA A 442 24.76 -8.57 63.61
C ALA A 442 25.36 -7.18 63.37
N ARG A 443 26.53 -6.93 64.00
CA ARG A 443 27.34 -5.73 63.75
C ARG A 443 28.38 -5.93 62.66
N ASP A 444 28.90 -7.15 62.52
CA ASP A 444 29.83 -7.55 61.46
C ASP A 444 29.11 -8.54 60.54
N ILE A 445 28.93 -8.18 59.26
CA ILE A 445 28.24 -8.98 58.26
C ILE A 445 29.21 -9.35 57.15
N GLU A 446 29.40 -10.64 56.91
CA GLU A 446 30.23 -11.11 55.81
C GLU A 446 29.47 -11.03 54.48
N ILE A 447 30.10 -10.45 53.46
CA ILE A 447 29.56 -10.36 52.11
C ILE A 447 30.32 -11.35 51.23
N PRO A 448 29.76 -12.54 50.97
CA PRO A 448 30.41 -13.54 50.14
C PRO A 448 30.27 -13.19 48.65
N ASN A 449 31.24 -13.64 47.85
CA ASN A 449 31.20 -13.62 46.38
C ASN A 449 31.08 -12.23 45.72
N ILE A 450 31.54 -11.16 46.40
CA ILE A 450 31.65 -9.82 45.81
C ILE A 450 33.06 -9.31 46.06
N ARG A 451 33.74 -8.86 44.99
CA ARG A 451 35.08 -8.24 45.08
C ARG A 451 34.99 -6.91 45.84
N TRP A 452 36.05 -6.54 46.57
CA TRP A 452 36.08 -5.29 47.32
C TRP A 452 35.71 -4.06 46.46
N GLU A 453 36.28 -3.95 45.26
CA GLU A 453 36.08 -2.82 44.35
C GLU A 453 34.60 -2.70 43.92
N VAL A 454 33.94 -3.83 43.65
CA VAL A 454 32.53 -3.88 43.25
C VAL A 454 31.65 -3.43 44.41
N PHE A 455 31.93 -3.95 45.61
CA PHE A 455 31.21 -3.56 46.81
C PHE A 455 31.39 -2.08 47.13
N GLU A 456 32.62 -1.56 47.00
CA GLU A 456 32.94 -0.16 47.22
C GLU A 456 32.17 0.76 46.26
N LEU A 457 32.13 0.46 44.96
CA LEU A 457 31.35 1.24 43.99
C LEU A 457 29.84 1.17 44.24
N MET A 458 29.33 -0.02 44.57
CA MET A 458 27.92 -0.21 44.95
C MET A 458 27.55 0.64 46.17
N MET A 459 28.38 0.60 47.21
CA MET A 459 28.19 1.41 48.41
C MET A 459 28.33 2.90 48.11
N ARG A 460 29.29 3.30 47.28
CA ARG A 460 29.44 4.70 46.89
C ARG A 460 28.19 5.21 46.18
N PHE A 461 27.62 4.45 45.25
CA PHE A 461 26.34 4.76 44.62
C PHE A 461 25.20 4.92 45.65
N ILE A 462 25.10 4.04 46.65
CA ILE A 462 24.08 4.15 47.71
C ILE A 462 24.18 5.49 48.47
N TYR A 463 25.40 5.99 48.67
CA TYR A 463 25.64 7.23 49.44
C TYR A 463 25.54 8.49 48.61
N THR A 464 25.80 8.45 47.30
CA THR A 464 25.93 9.64 46.45
C THR A 464 24.90 9.73 45.33
N GLY A 465 24.29 8.61 44.95
CA GLY A 465 23.37 8.49 43.83
C GLY A 465 24.04 8.45 42.45
N SER A 466 25.37 8.51 42.39
CA SER A 466 26.12 8.55 41.13
C SER A 466 27.49 7.93 41.29
N VAL A 467 27.89 7.14 40.29
CA VAL A 467 29.21 6.51 40.21
C VAL A 467 29.62 6.38 38.75
N ASP A 468 30.91 6.52 38.48
CA ASP A 468 31.47 6.23 37.16
C ASP A 468 31.71 4.73 37.05
N VAL A 469 31.04 4.08 36.10
CA VAL A 469 31.15 2.64 35.86
C VAL A 469 32.08 2.41 34.67
N SER A 470 33.20 1.72 34.89
CA SER A 470 34.12 1.31 33.83
C SER A 470 33.73 -0.06 33.26
N LEU A 471 34.11 -0.33 32.01
CA LEU A 471 33.73 -1.56 31.29
C LEU A 471 34.21 -2.85 31.99
N ASP A 472 35.39 -2.81 32.61
CA ASP A 472 36.02 -3.96 33.28
C ASP A 472 35.29 -4.40 34.55
N ILE A 473 34.55 -3.50 35.21
CA ILE A 473 33.79 -3.80 36.44
C ILE A 473 32.28 -3.86 36.22
N ALA A 474 31.79 -3.38 35.06
CA ALA A 474 30.37 -3.20 34.80
C ALA A 474 29.55 -4.50 34.94
N GLN A 475 30.09 -5.65 34.51
CA GLN A 475 29.37 -6.93 34.61
C GLN A 475 29.24 -7.41 36.06
N ASP A 476 30.32 -7.35 36.84
CA ASP A 476 30.30 -7.72 38.26
C ASP A 476 29.39 -6.77 39.06
N LEU A 477 29.46 -5.47 38.75
CA LEU A 477 28.63 -4.44 39.36
C LEU A 477 27.16 -4.56 38.98
N LEU A 478 26.85 -5.00 37.75
CA LEU A 478 25.49 -5.34 37.33
C LEU A 478 24.92 -6.48 38.18
N GLY A 479 25.70 -7.53 38.40
CA GLY A 479 25.30 -8.65 39.25
C GLY A 479 25.03 -8.23 40.69
N ALA A 480 25.89 -7.39 41.26
CA ALA A 480 25.67 -6.82 42.59
C ALA A 480 24.44 -5.89 42.62
N ALA A 481 24.26 -5.04 41.62
CA ALA A 481 23.11 -4.13 41.54
C ALA A 481 21.78 -4.89 41.46
N ASP A 482 21.72 -5.98 40.67
CA ASP A 482 20.54 -6.85 40.60
C ASP A 482 20.30 -7.57 41.93
N GLN A 483 21.34 -8.18 42.52
CA GLN A 483 21.26 -8.87 43.80
C GLN A 483 20.74 -7.98 44.95
N TYR A 484 21.15 -6.71 44.97
CA TYR A 484 20.75 -5.74 45.99
C TYR A 484 19.58 -4.83 45.56
N LEU A 485 18.93 -5.11 44.42
CA LEU A 485 17.76 -4.38 43.90
C LEU A 485 18.00 -2.86 43.74
N LEU A 486 19.19 -2.49 43.25
CA LEU A 486 19.61 -1.11 43.01
C LEU A 486 19.35 -0.73 41.55
N GLU A 487 18.09 -0.45 41.21
CA GLU A 487 17.65 -0.18 39.83
C GLU A 487 18.42 0.95 39.13
N GLY A 488 18.76 2.02 39.84
CA GLY A 488 19.55 3.12 39.27
C GLY A 488 20.97 2.71 38.89
N LEU A 489 21.63 1.91 39.74
CA LEU A 489 22.98 1.40 39.48
C LEU A 489 22.96 0.34 38.38
N LYS A 490 21.94 -0.52 38.39
CA LYS A 490 21.72 -1.54 37.37
C LYS A 490 21.66 -0.89 35.99
N ARG A 491 20.86 0.17 35.83
CA ARG A 491 20.76 0.94 34.58
C ARG A 491 22.08 1.59 34.14
N LEU A 492 22.88 2.10 35.08
CA LEU A 492 24.22 2.63 34.75
C LEU A 492 25.13 1.53 34.21
N CYS A 493 25.10 0.34 34.82
CA CYS A 493 25.87 -0.80 34.33
C CYS A 493 25.39 -1.26 32.96
N GLU A 494 24.06 -1.35 32.75
CA GLU A 494 23.46 -1.68 31.45
C GLU A 494 23.92 -0.71 30.36
N TYR A 495 23.91 0.60 30.64
CA TYR A 495 24.37 1.63 29.71
C TYR A 495 25.86 1.49 29.37
N THR A 496 26.71 1.28 30.37
CA THR A 496 28.15 1.10 30.13
C THR A 496 28.42 -0.17 29.31
N ILE A 497 27.77 -1.30 29.62
CA ILE A 497 27.94 -2.56 28.88
C ILE A 497 27.46 -2.41 27.44
N ALA A 498 26.34 -1.72 27.23
CA ALA A 498 25.77 -1.48 25.89
C ALA A 498 26.75 -0.78 24.93
N GLN A 499 27.66 0.06 25.45
CA GLN A 499 28.66 0.76 24.62
C GLN A 499 29.74 -0.16 24.02
N ASP A 500 29.93 -1.34 24.59
CA ASP A 500 30.94 -2.32 24.14
C ASP A 500 30.30 -3.52 23.43
N VAL A 501 28.99 -3.46 23.11
CA VAL A 501 28.34 -4.53 22.36
C VAL A 501 28.89 -4.57 20.93
N THR A 502 29.48 -5.71 20.58
CA THR A 502 30.05 -6.04 19.28
C THR A 502 29.46 -7.35 18.75
N LEU A 503 29.65 -7.64 17.47
CA LEU A 503 29.22 -8.91 16.87
C LEU A 503 29.82 -10.13 17.58
N ASP A 504 31.01 -9.98 18.17
CA ASP A 504 31.74 -11.08 18.82
C ASP A 504 31.21 -11.38 20.23
N ASN A 505 30.64 -10.38 20.93
CA ASN A 505 30.18 -10.53 22.31
C ASN A 505 28.65 -10.45 22.48
N VAL A 506 27.89 -10.11 21.43
CA VAL A 506 26.43 -9.88 21.51
C VAL A 506 25.66 -11.06 22.12
N SER A 507 26.04 -12.31 21.81
CA SER A 507 25.40 -13.50 22.38
C SER A 507 25.59 -13.56 23.91
N SER A 508 26.82 -13.36 24.36
CA SER A 508 27.16 -13.37 25.78
C SER A 508 26.53 -12.18 26.51
N MET A 509 26.48 -11.00 25.89
CA MET A 509 25.81 -9.82 26.46
C MET A 509 24.29 -10.02 26.57
N TYR A 510 23.67 -10.71 25.61
CA TYR A 510 22.25 -11.07 25.68
C TYR A 510 21.97 -12.07 26.81
N GLU A 511 22.77 -13.13 26.93
CA GLU A 511 22.66 -14.10 28.04
C GLU A 511 22.88 -13.45 29.40
N LEU A 512 23.84 -12.52 29.50
CA LEU A 512 24.08 -11.70 30.67
C LEU A 512 22.84 -10.87 31.02
N SER A 513 22.22 -10.26 30.00
CA SER A 513 21.04 -9.42 30.19
C SER A 513 19.84 -10.21 30.73
N GLU A 514 19.65 -11.43 30.25
CA GLU A 514 18.59 -12.33 30.74
C GLU A 514 18.89 -12.82 32.16
N SER A 515 20.15 -13.17 32.45
CA SER A 515 20.56 -13.69 33.76
C SER A 515 20.36 -12.69 34.90
N PHE A 516 20.55 -11.40 34.62
CA PHE A 516 20.41 -10.31 35.60
C PHE A 516 19.17 -9.45 35.39
N HIS A 517 18.17 -9.91 34.63
CA HIS A 517 16.94 -9.16 34.34
C HIS A 517 17.21 -7.71 33.88
N ALA A 518 18.28 -7.50 33.10
CA ALA A 518 18.75 -6.20 32.61
C ALA A 518 18.02 -5.83 31.32
N ILE A 519 16.81 -5.27 31.49
CA ILE A 519 15.86 -5.05 30.40
C ILE A 519 16.39 -4.05 29.36
N SER A 520 17.07 -3.00 29.79
CA SER A 520 17.60 -1.96 28.89
C SER A 520 18.75 -2.51 28.05
N LEU A 521 19.68 -3.25 28.67
CA LEU A 521 20.77 -3.91 27.96
C LEU A 521 20.24 -4.94 26.96
N ARG A 522 19.22 -5.72 27.33
CA ARG A 522 18.57 -6.69 26.44
C ARG A 522 17.94 -6.05 25.20
N HIS A 523 17.45 -4.81 25.33
CA HIS A 523 16.79 -4.08 24.24
C HIS A 523 17.76 -3.26 23.38
N THR A 524 19.02 -3.13 23.81
CA THR A 524 20.09 -2.46 23.06
C THR A 524 20.74 -3.46 22.10
#